data_AF-A0A259BL97-F1
#
_entry.id   AF-A0A259BL97-F1
#
_cell.length_a   1.000
_cell.length_b   1.000
_cell.length_c   1.000
_cell.angle_alpha   90.00
_cell.angle_beta   90.00
_cell.angle_gamma   90.00
#
_symmetry.space_group_name_H-M   'P 1'
#
loop_
_entity.id
_entity.type
_entity.pdbx_description
1 polymer ?
#
loop_
_entity_poly.entity_id
_entity_poly.type
_entity_poly.pdbx_seq_one_letter_code
_entity_poly.pdbx_strand_id
1 'polypeptide(L)' 'MSTKKSAQIRLGFKTGEHIVYPSHGVGRIMAIEEQEVAGFKL' A
#
# COMPACT_ATOMS: atom_id res chain seq x y z
N MET A 1 -15.71 20.01 18.78
CA MET A 1 -14.67 19.71 17.78
C MET A 1 -14.19 18.27 18.00
N SER A 2 -14.83 17.28 17.38
CA SER A 2 -14.37 15.88 17.49
C SER A 2 -13.90 15.42 16.12
N THR A 3 -12.60 15.20 16.03
CA THR A 3 -11.82 14.89 14.83
C THR A 3 -12.38 13.67 14.10
N LYS A 4 -12.81 13.85 12.85
CA LYS A 4 -13.10 12.72 11.95
C LYS A 4 -11.84 11.88 11.83
N LYS A 5 -11.83 10.69 12.42
CA LYS A 5 -10.80 9.68 12.16
C LYS A 5 -10.98 9.27 10.71
N SER A 6 -10.21 9.87 9.81
CA SER A 6 -10.11 9.42 8.43
C SER A 6 -9.87 7.92 8.50
N ALA A 7 -10.79 7.13 7.94
CA ALA A 7 -10.56 5.73 7.73
C ALA A 7 -9.36 5.66 6.80
N GLN A 8 -8.16 5.61 7.39
CA GLN A 8 -6.93 5.29 6.70
C GLN A 8 -7.29 4.02 5.94
N ILE A 9 -7.37 4.12 4.62
CA ILE A 9 -7.59 3.01 3.72
C ILE A 9 -6.56 1.99 4.19
N ARG A 10 -7.00 0.97 4.91
CA ARG A 10 -6.11 -0.05 5.45
C ARG A 10 -5.80 -0.96 4.27
N LEU A 11 -5.07 -0.44 3.29
CA LEU A 11 -4.19 -1.24 2.46
C LEU A 11 -3.43 -2.08 3.49
N GLY A 12 -3.66 -3.39 3.50
CA GLY A 12 -3.18 -4.30 4.55
C GLY A 12 -1.66 -4.46 4.61
N PHE A 13 -0.93 -3.52 4.03
CA PHE A 13 0.49 -3.52 3.78
C PHE A 13 1.10 -2.25 4.34
N LYS A 14 2.23 -2.40 5.03
CA LYS A 14 3.03 -1.27 5.51
C LYS A 14 4.45 -1.37 4.99
N THR A 15 5.06 -0.21 4.81
CA THR A 15 6.49 -0.11 4.52
C THR A 15 7.30 -0.84 5.57
N GLY A 16 8.28 -1.63 5.13
CA GLY A 16 9.18 -2.39 5.97
C GLY A 16 8.71 -3.81 6.30
N GLU A 17 7.46 -4.18 6.00
CA GLU A 17 6.96 -5.55 6.16
C GLU A 17 7.47 -6.47 5.05
N HIS A 18 7.59 -7.76 5.37
CA HIS A 18 7.94 -8.80 4.40
C HIS A 18 6.67 -9.41 3.81
N ILE A 19 6.65 -9.58 2.49
CA ILE A 19 5.52 -10.13 1.74
C ILE A 19 6.02 -11.19 0.76
N VAL A 20 5.20 -12.21 0.53
CA VAL A 20 5.51 -13.28 -0.44
C VAL A 20 4.80 -12.98 -1.75
N TYR A 21 5.56 -12.98 -2.85
CA TYR A 21 5.02 -12.98 -4.20
C TYR A 21 5.19 -14.40 -4.76
N PRO A 22 4.12 -15.11 -5.19
CA PRO A 22 4.18 -16.53 -5.56
C PRO A 22 5.28 -16.89 -6.56
N SER A 23 5.63 -15.94 -7.45
CA SER A 23 6.63 -16.13 -8.49
C SER A 23 8.03 -15.62 -8.12
N HIS A 24 8.16 -14.78 -7.09
CA HIS A 24 9.41 -14.06 -6.77
C HIS A 24 9.94 -14.33 -5.36
N GLY A 25 9.21 -15.09 -4.54
CA GLY A 25 9.59 -15.37 -3.16
C GLY A 25 9.30 -14.21 -2.23
N VAL A 26 10.17 -13.96 -1.26
CA VAL A 26 9.95 -12.97 -0.19
C VAL A 26 10.60 -11.65 -0.56
N GLY A 27 9.80 -10.58 -0.58
CA GLY A 27 10.25 -9.20 -0.73
C GLY A 27 9.92 -8.36 0.50
N ARG A 28 10.50 -7.16 0.59
CA ARG A 28 10.18 -6.17 1.62
C ARG A 28 9.57 -4.93 0.97
N ILE A 29 8.49 -4.43 1.53
CA ILE A 29 7.82 -3.21 1.03
C ILE A 29 8.72 -2.01 1.33
N MET A 30 9.09 -1.25 0.30
CA MET A 30 9.98 -0.08 0.48
C MET A 30 9.20 1.23 0.59
N ALA A 31 8.18 1.41 -0.23
CA ALA A 31 7.29 2.57 -0.25
C ALA A 31 5.88 2.15 -0.72
N ILE A 32 4.89 3.00 -0.44
CA ILE A 32 3.53 2.88 -0.97
C ILE A 32 3.25 4.18 -1.71
N GLU A 33 3.03 4.10 -3.02
CA GLU A 33 2.88 5.25 -3.91
C GLU A 33 1.64 5.06 -4.78
N GLU A 34 0.90 6.13 -5.03
CA GLU A 34 -0.21 6.14 -5.99
C GLU A 34 0.34 6.50 -7.37
N GLN A 35 -0.07 5.75 -8.40
CA GLN A 35 0.39 5.98 -9.76
C GLN A 35 -0.77 6.00 -10.74
N GLU A 36 -0.70 6.91 -11.72
CA GLU A 36 -1.63 6.94 -12.86
C GLU A 36 -1.12 6.01 -13.98
N VAL A 37 -1.91 5.00 -14.35
CA VAL A 37 -1.59 4.04 -15.40
C VAL A 37 -2.68 4.09 -16.46
N ALA A 38 -2.31 4.42 -17.70
CA ALA A 38 -3.24 4.56 -18.83
C ALA A 38 -4.44 5.49 -18.55
N GLY A 39 -4.25 6.53 -17.75
CA GLY A 39 -5.29 7.49 -17.37
C GLY A 39 -6.14 7.08 -16.17
N PHE A 40 -5.85 5.95 -15.53
CA PHE A 40 -6.53 5.50 -14.31
C PHE A 40 -5.63 5.70 -13.08
N LYS A 41 -6.17 6.30 -12.02
CA LYS A 41 -5.51 6.39 -10.71
C LYS A 41 -5.81 5.14 -9.89
N LEU A 42 -4.76 4.52 -9.35
CA LEU A 42 -4.80 3.30 -8.55
C LEU A 42 -4.23 3.54 -7.15
#